data_AF-A0A948HKA7-F1
#
_entry.id   AF-A0A948HKA7-F1
#
_cell.length_a   1.000
_cell.length_b   1.000
_cell.length_c   1.000
_cell.angle_alpha   90.00
_cell.angle_beta   90.00
_cell.angle_gamma   90.00
#
_symmetry.space_group_name_H-M   'P 1'
#
loop_
_entity.id
_entity.type
_entity.pdbx_description
1 polymer ?
#
loop_
_entity_poly.entity_id
_entity_poly.type
_entity_poly.pdbx_seq_one_letter_code
_entity_poly.pdbx_strand_id
1 'polypeptide(L)' 'MTPLDKPLRREVQIDDEVYTLTLDPDGLKLVPKGKRNGVTLKWAELVNGDAALATALQASLGH' A
#
# COMPACT_ATOMS: atom_id res chain seq x y z
N MET A 1 13.63 -18.48 -2.35
CA MET A 1 12.85 -17.26 -2.03
C MET A 1 13.48 -16.62 -0.82
N THR A 2 13.69 -15.30 -0.84
CA THR A 2 14.20 -14.58 0.34
C THR A 2 13.00 -14.08 1.14
N PRO A 3 12.81 -14.54 2.38
CA PRO A 3 11.71 -14.06 3.21
C PRO A 3 11.87 -12.58 3.52
N LEU A 4 10.74 -11.89 3.62
CA LEU A 4 10.70 -10.48 3.97
C LEU A 4 10.63 -10.34 5.49
N ASP A 5 11.76 -10.57 6.18
CA ASP A 5 11.80 -10.54 7.65
C ASP A 5 11.85 -9.12 8.24
N LYS A 6 12.20 -8.14 7.39
CA LYS A 6 12.36 -6.73 7.78
C LYS A 6 11.66 -5.82 6.79
N PRO A 7 11.19 -4.64 7.23
CA PRO A 7 10.60 -3.67 6.33
C PRO A 7 11.54 -3.29 5.17
N LEU A 8 11.08 -3.49 3.95
CA LEU A 8 11.74 -3.09 2.71
C LEU A 8 11.08 -1.82 2.17
N ARG A 9 11.86 -0.76 1.99
CA ARG A 9 11.38 0.51 1.44
C ARG A 9 11.86 0.69 0.01
N ARG A 10 10.96 1.09 -0.87
CA ARG A 10 11.23 1.40 -2.28
C ARG A 10 10.48 2.65 -2.71
N GLU A 11 11.08 3.38 -3.63
CA GLU A 11 10.38 4.42 -4.36
C GLU A 11 9.64 3.77 -5.54
N VAL A 12 8.40 4.17 -5.76
CA VAL A 12 7.56 3.70 -6.87
C VAL A 12 6.89 4.91 -7.48
N GLN A 13 6.90 5.00 -8.80
CA GLN A 13 6.15 6.00 -9.53
C GLN A 13 4.82 5.40 -9.98
N ILE A 14 3.72 6.07 -9.68
CA ILE A 14 2.37 5.71 -10.12
C ILE A 14 1.80 6.96 -10.76
N ASP A 15 1.49 6.86 -12.06
CA ASP A 15 1.17 8.01 -12.92
C ASP A 15 2.28 9.08 -12.84
N ASP A 16 1.89 10.31 -12.50
CA ASP A 16 2.79 11.46 -12.34
C ASP A 16 3.24 11.70 -10.89
N GLU A 17 2.87 10.82 -9.95
CA GLU A 17 3.19 10.98 -8.53
C GLU A 17 4.15 9.90 -8.01
N VAL A 18 5.09 10.34 -7.16
CA VAL A 18 6.11 9.49 -6.56
C VAL A 18 5.65 9.06 -5.17
N TYR A 19 5.71 7.76 -4.92
CA TYR A 19 5.33 7.15 -3.66
C TYR A 19 6.51 6.43 -3.01
N THR A 20 6.52 6.41 -1.69
CA THR A 20 7.32 5.49 -0.89
C THR A 20 6.47 4.27 -0.56
N LEU A 21 6.83 3.13 -1.15
CA LEU A 21 6.31 1.82 -0.83
C LEU A 21 7.13 1.22 0.32
N THR A 22 6.47 0.80 1.38
CA THR A 22 7.04 -0.02 2.45
C THR A 22 6.37 -1.38 2.42
N LEU A 23 7.15 -2.44 2.30
CA LEU A 23 6.71 -3.83 2.38
C LEU A 23 7.22 -4.41 3.68
N ASP A 24 6.38 -5.14 4.41
CA ASP A 24 6.75 -5.85 5.64
C ASP A 24 6.03 -7.21 5.71
N PRO A 25 6.33 -8.06 6.72
CA PRO A 25 5.70 -9.39 6.82
C PRO A 25 4.16 -9.37 6.90
N ASP A 26 3.55 -8.26 7.32
CA ASP A 26 2.10 -8.17 7.55
C ASP A 26 1.35 -7.51 6.38
N GLY A 27 2.02 -6.64 5.62
CA GLY A 27 1.40 -5.96 4.49
C GLY A 27 2.30 -4.99 3.72
N LEU A 28 1.61 -4.07 3.05
CA LEU A 28 2.21 -2.95 2.34
C LEU A 28 1.65 -1.62 2.83
N LYS A 29 2.49 -0.59 2.76
CA LYS A 29 2.11 0.80 2.98
C LYS A 29 2.64 1.67 1.84
N LEU A 30 1.77 2.47 1.25
CA LEU A 30 2.08 3.37 0.16
C LEU A 30 1.82 4.81 0.61
N VAL A 31 2.88 5.64 0.62
CA VAL A 31 2.78 7.04 1.07
C VAL A 31 3.29 7.95 -0.05
N PRO A 32 2.53 8.97 -0.49
CA PRO A 32 3.05 9.94 -1.45
C PRO A 32 4.26 10.68 -0.88
N LYS A 33 5.24 10.96 -1.73
CA LYS A 33 6.50 11.61 -1.34
C LYS A 33 6.23 12.99 -0.73
N GLY A 34 6.80 13.25 0.43
CA GLY A 34 6.56 14.49 1.18
C GLY A 34 5.24 14.54 1.96
N LYS A 35 4.43 13.47 1.94
CA LYS A 35 3.22 13.32 2.76
C LYS A 35 3.45 12.33 3.90
N ARG A 36 2.57 12.38 4.90
CA ARG A 36 2.55 11.43 6.03
C ARG A 36 1.34 10.49 6.00
N ASN A 37 0.28 10.91 5.31
CA ASN A 37 -0.92 10.11 5.08
C ASN A 37 -0.72 9.25 3.83
N GLY A 38 -1.14 8.00 3.89
CA GLY A 38 -1.01 7.03 2.80
C GLY A 38 -1.95 5.85 3.02
N VAL A 39 -1.92 4.91 2.09
CA VAL A 39 -2.75 3.71 2.11
C VAL A 39 -1.96 2.56 2.71
N THR A 40 -2.59 1.77 3.57
CA THR A 40 -2.03 0.53 4.12
C THR A 40 -2.94 -0.62 3.75
N LEU A 41 -2.37 -1.76 3.35
CA LEU A 41 -3.11 -2.96 3.01
C LEU A 41 -2.39 -4.20 3.57
N LYS A 42 -3.11 -5.07 4.30
CA LYS A 42 -2.53 -6.32 4.81
C LYS A 42 -2.54 -7.42 3.75
N TRP A 43 -1.60 -8.35 3.82
CA TRP A 43 -1.57 -9.51 2.92
C TRP A 43 -2.82 -10.36 3.00
N ALA A 44 -3.36 -10.55 4.21
CA ALA A 44 -4.61 -11.26 4.40
C ALA A 44 -5.78 -10.60 3.67
N GLU A 45 -5.90 -9.27 3.70
CA GLU A 45 -6.95 -8.53 3.00
C GLU A 45 -6.78 -8.62 1.47
N LEU A 46 -5.53 -8.60 1.00
CA LEU A 46 -5.19 -8.77 -0.42
C LEU A 46 -5.55 -10.16 -0.94
N VAL A 47 -5.23 -11.22 -0.19
CA VAL A 47 -5.45 -12.62 -0.61
C VAL A 47 -6.92 -13.04 -0.46
N ASN A 48 -7.63 -12.54 0.54
CA ASN A 48 -9.06 -12.85 0.73
C ASN A 48 -9.98 -12.07 -0.24
N GLY A 49 -9.44 -11.12 -1.02
CA GLY A 49 -10.22 -10.31 -1.97
C GLY A 49 -10.97 -9.12 -1.36
N ASP A 50 -10.87 -8.92 -0.03
CA ASP A 50 -11.47 -7.79 0.69
C ASP A 50 -10.78 -6.45 0.36
N ALA A 51 -9.52 -6.50 -0.07
CA ALA A 51 -8.75 -5.34 -0.56
C ALA A 51 -9.43 -4.59 -1.71
N ALA A 52 -10.14 -5.30 -2.59
CA ALA A 52 -10.81 -4.68 -3.73
C ALA A 52 -12.01 -3.82 -3.29
N LEU A 53 -12.70 -4.20 -2.21
CA LEU A 53 -13.90 -3.52 -1.74
C LEU A 53 -13.55 -2.29 -0.90
N ALA A 54 -12.56 -2.37 -0.02
CA ALA A 54 -12.16 -1.25 0.82
C ALA A 54 -11.51 -0.11 0.02
N THR A 55 -10.68 -0.42 -0.98
CA THR A 55 -10.07 0.59 -1.87
C THR A 55 -11.10 1.22 -2.80
N ALA A 56 -12.00 0.43 -3.41
CA ALA A 56 -13.08 0.98 -4.23
C ALA A 56 -14.04 1.86 -3.42
N LEU A 57 -14.33 1.48 -2.16
CA LEU A 57 -15.20 2.24 -1.27
C LEU A 57 -14.55 3.56 -0.82
N GLN A 58 -13.29 3.56 -0.40
CA GLN A 58 -12.59 4.80 -0.02
C GLN A 58 -12.44 5.76 -1.21
N ALA A 59 -12.18 5.23 -2.42
CA ALA A 59 -12.13 6.04 -3.63
C ALA A 59 -13.52 6.62 -4.02
N SER A 60 -14.61 5.90 -3.72
CA SER A 60 -15.98 6.34 -4.01
C SER A 60 -16.56 7.32 -2.99
N LEU A 61 -16.07 7.29 -1.74
CA LEU A 61 -16.52 8.19 -0.65
C LEU A 61 -15.74 9.51 -0.58
N GLY A 62 -14.67 9.64 -1.38
CA GLY A 62 -13.83 10.84 -1.46
C GLY A 62 -14.27 11.87 -2.52
N HIS A 63 -15.52 11.80 -2.99
CA HIS A 63 -16.12 12.76 -3.92
C HIS A 63 -17.39 13.40 -3.33
#